data_AF-A0A2I0T206-F1
#
_entry.id   AF-A0A2I0T206-F1
#
_cell.length_a   1.000
_cell.length_b   1.000
_cell.length_c   1.000
_cell.angle_alpha   90.00
_cell.angle_beta   90.00
_cell.angle_gamma   90.00
#
_symmetry.space_group_name_H-M   'P 1'
#
loop_
_entity.id
_entity.type
_entity.pdbx_description
1 polymer ?
#
loop_
_entity_poly.entity_id
_entity_poly.type
_entity_poly.pdbx_seq_one_letter_code
_entity_poly.pdbx_strand_id
1 'polypeptide(L)'
;MNTKSLISWNYLRKDIALVQSFSMEKLRSLAQGECQQALKSLQAHYEDFLQDSRDSELFSVSDRLRLEEEVESSKEHIRQLLESMENGYEVKLSQEEAVPADLAAIQSHRAALQQWLGEVKDKSSVFSTLEEEMAKAKAVGEQLYRLRQERSIDLERYQEKGTQLWDRWQRVCAQIETRHAELESIQEVLSDYRQCHSALIQWIEEITVQQELMKPGQAEDSRVLSEQLSQQTVRQDLVMSP
;
A
#
# COMPACT_ATOMS: atom_id res chain seq x y z
N MET A 1 -15.01 38.20 30.91
CA MET A 1 -14.87 36.74 30.77
C MET A 1 -14.21 36.42 29.44
N ASN A 2 -13.09 35.70 29.43
CA ASN A 2 -12.40 35.30 28.20
C ASN A 2 -13.06 34.03 27.60
N THR A 3 -14.20 34.23 26.94
CA THR A 3 -15.01 33.14 26.35
C THR A 3 -14.31 32.41 25.21
N LYS A 4 -13.40 33.07 24.49
CA LYS A 4 -12.64 32.47 23.39
C LYS A 4 -11.74 31.33 23.87
N SER A 5 -10.95 31.58 24.91
CA SER A 5 -10.07 30.55 25.50
C SER A 5 -10.82 29.30 25.99
N LEU A 6 -12.04 29.47 26.50
CA LEU A 6 -12.89 28.35 26.91
C LEU A 6 -13.42 27.55 25.71
N ILE A 7 -13.76 28.24 24.61
CA ILE A 7 -14.25 27.61 23.39
C ILE A 7 -13.14 26.80 22.72
N SER A 8 -11.96 27.40 22.49
CA SER A 8 -10.82 26.70 21.88
C SER A 8 -10.35 25.52 22.74
N TRP A 9 -10.36 25.65 24.07
CA TRP A 9 -10.12 24.53 24.99
C TRP A 9 -11.10 23.35 24.81
N ASN A 10 -12.41 23.64 24.68
CA ASN A 10 -13.42 22.59 24.50
C ASN A 10 -13.23 21.84 23.18
N TYR A 11 -12.89 22.55 22.10
CA TYR A 11 -12.58 21.92 20.82
C TYR A 11 -11.33 21.05 20.91
N LEU A 12 -10.25 21.57 21.49
CA LEU A 12 -9.02 20.83 21.70
C LEU A 12 -9.25 19.54 22.51
N ARG A 13 -10.05 19.59 23.58
CA ARG A 13 -10.39 18.40 24.38
C ARG A 13 -11.18 17.35 23.61
N LYS A 14 -12.09 17.77 22.72
CA LYS A 14 -12.83 16.84 21.84
C LYS A 14 -11.88 16.14 20.87
N ASP A 15 -10.93 16.87 20.30
CA ASP A 15 -9.98 16.31 19.34
C ASP A 15 -8.99 15.36 20.02
N ILE A 16 -8.47 15.72 21.21
CA ILE A 16 -7.65 14.83 22.03
C ILE A 16 -8.40 13.52 22.29
N ALA A 17 -9.64 13.60 22.75
CA ALA A 17 -10.46 12.40 23.02
C ALA A 17 -10.72 11.57 21.75
N LEU A 18 -10.95 12.22 20.61
CA LEU A 18 -11.13 11.54 19.33
C LEU A 18 -9.86 10.79 18.92
N VAL A 19 -8.70 11.45 18.94
CA VAL A 19 -7.41 10.88 18.54
C VAL A 19 -7.00 9.74 19.47
N GLN A 20 -7.18 9.90 20.79
CA GLN A 20 -6.92 8.85 21.78
C GLN A 20 -7.86 7.64 21.62
N SER A 21 -9.04 7.82 21.02
CA SER A 21 -9.95 6.71 20.73
C SER A 21 -9.52 5.84 19.55
N PHE A 22 -8.48 6.22 18.80
CA PHE A 22 -8.02 5.45 17.65
C PHE A 22 -7.31 4.18 18.10
N SER A 23 -7.64 3.08 17.44
CA SER A 23 -6.99 1.77 17.57
C SER A 23 -6.56 1.30 16.17
N MET A 24 -5.74 0.24 16.08
CA MET A 24 -5.35 -0.32 14.78
C MET A 24 -6.57 -0.74 13.94
N GLU A 25 -7.60 -1.33 14.55
CA GLU A 25 -8.83 -1.73 13.88
C GLU A 25 -9.60 -0.51 13.35
N LYS A 26 -9.76 0.50 14.21
CA LYS A 26 -10.43 1.75 13.83
C LYS A 26 -9.66 2.47 12.74
N LEU A 27 -8.34 2.57 12.86
CA LEU A 27 -7.46 3.21 11.88
C LEU A 27 -7.61 2.55 10.51
N ARG A 28 -7.73 1.22 10.44
CA ARG A 28 -7.98 0.48 9.19
C ARG A 28 -9.37 0.76 8.61
N SER A 29 -10.40 0.85 9.46
CA SER A 29 -11.79 1.06 9.01
C SER A 29 -12.16 2.52 8.71
N LEU A 30 -11.36 3.50 9.16
CA LEU A 30 -11.60 4.92 8.89
C LEU A 30 -11.64 5.19 7.37
N ALA A 31 -12.60 6.02 6.95
CA ALA A 31 -12.71 6.46 5.57
C ALA A 31 -11.51 7.34 5.16
N GLN A 32 -11.34 7.49 3.84
CA GLN A 32 -10.21 8.23 3.28
C GLN A 32 -10.16 9.65 3.87
N GLY A 33 -8.99 10.04 4.38
CA GLY A 33 -8.75 11.38 4.93
C GLY A 33 -9.31 11.64 6.32
N GLU A 34 -10.12 10.76 6.94
CA GLU A 34 -10.69 11.02 8.28
C GLU A 34 -9.61 11.13 9.36
N CYS A 35 -8.62 10.24 9.34
CA CYS A 35 -7.49 10.31 10.27
C CYS A 35 -6.65 11.57 10.03
N GLN A 36 -6.41 11.94 8.77
CA GLN A 36 -5.74 13.20 8.42
C GLN A 36 -6.52 14.41 8.95
N GLN A 37 -7.85 14.43 8.77
CA GLN A 37 -8.69 15.53 9.20
C GLN A 37 -8.68 15.67 10.73
N ALA A 38 -8.74 14.55 11.46
CA ALA A 38 -8.64 14.55 12.92
C ALA A 38 -7.30 15.14 13.39
N LEU A 39 -6.19 14.79 12.74
CA LEU A 39 -4.86 15.35 13.04
C LEU A 39 -4.78 16.85 12.73
N LYS A 40 -5.30 17.28 11.57
CA LYS A 40 -5.34 18.71 11.20
C LYS A 40 -6.19 19.53 12.16
N SER A 41 -7.34 19.00 12.56
CA SER A 41 -8.22 19.64 13.55
C SER A 41 -7.54 19.74 14.92
N LEU A 42 -6.91 18.66 15.39
CA LEU A 42 -6.16 18.66 16.65
C LEU A 42 -5.08 19.74 16.67
N GLN A 43 -4.29 19.84 15.59
CA GLN A 43 -3.23 20.84 15.47
C GLN A 43 -3.80 22.27 15.42
N ALA A 44 -4.82 22.52 14.61
CA ALA A 44 -5.43 23.85 14.49
C ALA A 44 -6.04 24.32 15.81
N HIS A 45 -6.80 23.46 16.49
CA HIS A 45 -7.41 23.82 17.78
C HIS A 45 -6.37 23.96 18.90
N TYR A 46 -5.22 23.28 18.82
CA TYR A 46 -4.11 23.51 19.74
C TYR A 46 -3.51 24.91 19.54
N GLU A 47 -3.26 25.32 18.30
CA GLU A 47 -2.76 26.66 17.98
C GLU A 47 -3.74 27.77 18.41
N ASP A 48 -5.04 27.59 18.14
CA ASP A 48 -6.10 28.51 18.57
C ASP A 48 -6.12 28.63 20.10
N PHE A 49 -6.02 27.51 20.82
CA PHE A 49 -5.96 27.52 22.28
C PHE A 49 -4.71 28.24 22.80
N LEU A 50 -3.54 27.99 22.22
CA LEU A 50 -2.30 28.69 22.60
C LEU A 50 -2.40 30.19 22.37
N GLN A 51 -3.12 30.63 21.34
CA GLN A 51 -3.32 32.05 21.07
C GLN A 51 -4.34 32.67 22.04
N ASP A 52 -5.51 32.07 22.21
CA ASP A 52 -6.60 32.60 23.02
C ASP A 52 -6.31 32.57 24.53
N SER A 53 -5.48 31.61 24.97
CA SER A 53 -5.20 31.39 26.39
C SER A 53 -4.08 32.27 26.95
N ARG A 54 -3.22 32.90 26.12
CA ARG A 54 -2.05 33.71 26.55
C ARG A 54 -2.38 34.74 27.63
N ASP A 55 -3.45 35.51 27.41
CA ASP A 55 -3.89 36.58 28.32
C ASP A 55 -5.11 36.16 29.16
N SER A 56 -5.45 34.87 29.16
CA SER A 56 -6.60 34.34 29.89
C SER A 56 -6.22 33.96 31.32
N GLU A 57 -6.90 34.55 32.30
CA GLU A 57 -6.83 34.14 33.71
C GLU A 57 -7.56 32.81 34.00
N LEU A 58 -8.33 32.28 33.02
CA LEU A 58 -9.11 31.04 33.20
C LEU A 58 -8.24 29.78 33.22
N PHE A 59 -7.04 29.83 32.64
CA PHE A 59 -6.15 28.69 32.53
C PHE A 59 -4.81 29.04 33.18
N SER A 60 -4.43 28.29 34.22
CA SER A 60 -3.12 28.44 34.83
C SER A 60 -2.01 27.95 33.89
N VAL A 61 -0.75 28.32 34.18
CA VAL A 61 0.41 27.76 33.47
C VAL A 61 0.42 26.23 33.55
N SER A 62 0.07 25.66 34.70
CA SER A 62 -0.01 24.21 34.89
C SER A 62 -1.10 23.55 34.04
N ASP A 63 -2.26 24.19 33.86
CA ASP A 63 -3.32 23.67 32.99
C ASP A 63 -2.88 23.63 31.52
N ARG A 64 -2.15 24.66 31.07
CA ARG A 64 -1.62 24.74 29.71
C ARG A 64 -0.55 23.67 29.46
N LEU A 65 0.37 23.47 30.42
CA LEU A 65 1.38 22.41 30.34
C LEU A 65 0.76 21.01 30.28
N ARG A 66 -0.27 20.73 31.10
CA ARG A 66 -0.97 19.44 31.04
C ARG A 66 -1.63 19.20 29.69
N LEU A 67 -2.24 20.23 29.09
CA LEU A 67 -2.84 20.11 27.76
C LEU A 67 -1.79 19.90 26.67
N GLU A 68 -0.64 20.56 26.77
CA GLU A 68 0.50 20.32 25.89
C GLU A 68 0.98 18.86 25.98
N GLU A 69 1.13 18.31 27.19
CA GLU A 69 1.46 16.89 27.40
C GLU A 69 0.40 15.94 26.80
N GLU A 70 -0.90 16.25 26.94
CA GLU A 70 -1.98 15.46 26.35
C GLU A 70 -1.95 15.48 24.80
N VAL A 71 -1.63 16.63 24.20
CA VAL A 71 -1.48 16.79 22.74
C VAL A 71 -0.27 16.00 22.25
N GLU A 72 0.88 16.13 22.91
CA GLU A 72 2.08 15.38 22.54
C GLU A 72 1.89 13.87 22.71
N SER A 73 1.23 13.43 23.78
CA SER A 73 0.84 12.03 23.95
C SER A 73 -0.09 11.54 22.84
N SER A 74 -0.99 12.38 22.34
CA SER A 74 -1.90 12.04 21.24
C SER A 74 -1.15 11.91 19.91
N LYS A 75 -0.16 12.77 19.65
CA LYS A 75 0.71 12.68 18.46
C LYS A 75 1.57 11.41 18.48
N GLU A 76 2.15 11.08 19.62
CA GLU A 76 2.95 9.86 19.79
C GLU A 76 2.08 8.60 19.63
N HIS A 77 0.85 8.60 20.16
CA HIS A 77 -0.10 7.49 19.96
C HIS A 77 -0.36 7.20 18.48
N ILE A 78 -0.63 8.25 17.69
CA ILE A 78 -0.82 8.09 16.24
C ILE A 78 0.45 7.59 15.57
N ARG A 79 1.62 8.10 15.96
CA ARG A 79 2.90 7.65 15.42
C ARG A 79 3.10 6.14 15.60
N GLN A 80 2.81 5.62 16.79
CA GLN A 80 2.94 4.19 17.11
C GLN A 80 1.95 3.33 16.30
N LEU A 81 0.74 3.84 16.05
CA LEU A 81 -0.23 3.18 15.17
C LEU A 81 0.25 3.12 13.72
N LEU A 82 0.84 4.20 13.21
CA LEU A 82 1.41 4.23 11.85
C LEU A 82 2.59 3.26 11.71
N GLU A 83 3.50 3.23 12.68
CA GLU A 83 4.63 2.29 12.70
C GLU A 83 4.16 0.83 12.76
N SER A 84 3.16 0.54 13.60
CA SER A 84 2.55 -0.80 13.69
C SER A 84 1.88 -1.21 12.38
N MET A 85 1.31 -0.25 11.65
CA MET A 85 0.70 -0.49 10.35
C MET A 85 1.73 -0.82 9.29
N GLU A 86 2.82 -0.05 9.20
CA GLU A 86 3.97 -0.34 8.32
C GLU A 86 4.55 -1.72 8.59
N ASN A 87 4.86 -2.03 9.86
CA ASN A 87 5.39 -3.33 10.27
C ASN A 87 4.47 -4.47 9.84
N GLY A 88 3.15 -4.27 9.91
CA GLY A 88 2.16 -5.26 9.46
C GLY A 88 2.24 -5.54 7.95
N TYR A 89 2.46 -4.51 7.12
CA TYR A 89 2.62 -4.70 5.68
C TYR A 89 3.99 -5.26 5.32
N GLU A 90 5.07 -4.81 5.96
CA GLU A 90 6.43 -5.37 5.77
C GLU A 90 6.44 -6.88 6.07
N VAL A 91 5.82 -7.30 7.18
CA VAL A 91 5.71 -8.72 7.55
C VAL A 91 4.91 -9.50 6.51
N LYS A 92 3.76 -8.97 6.05
CA LYS A 92 2.96 -9.62 5.00
C LYS A 92 3.74 -9.77 3.69
N LEU A 93 4.44 -8.72 3.26
CA LEU A 93 5.27 -8.71 2.06
C LEU A 93 6.44 -9.69 2.17
N SER A 94 7.00 -9.87 3.37
CA SER A 94 8.09 -10.83 3.61
C SER A 94 7.64 -12.29 3.58
N GLN A 95 6.35 -12.57 3.85
CA GLN A 95 5.80 -13.94 3.84
C GLN A 95 5.49 -14.44 2.42
N GLU A 96 5.37 -13.56 1.43
CA GLU A 96 5.21 -13.91 0.01
C GLU A 96 6.58 -14.11 -0.66
N GLU A 97 7.25 -15.22 -0.34
CA GLU A 97 8.58 -15.56 -0.88
C GLU A 97 8.52 -16.47 -2.12
N ALA A 98 7.42 -17.20 -2.34
CA ALA A 98 7.25 -18.13 -3.46
C ALA A 98 6.16 -17.66 -4.42
N VAL A 99 6.50 -17.52 -5.70
CA VAL A 99 5.52 -17.30 -6.77
C VAL A 99 4.72 -18.61 -6.96
N PRO A 100 3.39 -18.61 -6.74
CA PRO A 100 2.59 -19.81 -6.95
C PRO A 100 2.55 -20.18 -8.44
N ALA A 101 2.71 -21.46 -8.76
CA ALA A 101 2.61 -21.96 -10.14
C ALA A 101 1.16 -22.12 -10.65
N ASP A 102 0.16 -21.85 -9.80
CA ASP A 102 -1.25 -21.98 -10.13
C ASP A 102 -1.86 -20.61 -10.47
N LEU A 103 -2.56 -20.53 -11.61
CA LEU A 103 -3.23 -19.31 -12.07
C LEU A 103 -4.28 -18.81 -11.07
N ALA A 104 -5.01 -19.71 -10.40
CA ALA A 104 -6.02 -19.31 -9.42
C ALA A 104 -5.38 -18.72 -8.15
N ALA A 105 -4.25 -19.29 -7.71
CA ALA A 105 -3.45 -18.73 -6.64
C ALA A 105 -2.87 -17.36 -7.02
N ILE A 106 -2.27 -17.20 -8.21
CA ILE A 106 -1.76 -15.90 -8.71
C ILE A 106 -2.88 -14.85 -8.72
N GLN A 107 -4.06 -15.20 -9.22
CA GLN A 107 -5.21 -14.29 -9.26
C GLN A 107 -5.67 -13.88 -7.86
N SER A 108 -5.66 -14.81 -6.89
CA SER A 108 -5.99 -14.53 -5.49
C SER A 108 -4.99 -13.58 -4.84
N HIS A 109 -3.68 -13.78 -5.09
CA HIS A 109 -2.63 -12.88 -4.60
C HIS A 109 -2.73 -11.49 -5.22
N ARG A 110 -3.00 -11.39 -6.53
CA ARG A 110 -3.23 -10.10 -7.19
C ARG A 110 -4.41 -9.35 -6.59
N ALA A 111 -5.52 -10.04 -6.30
CA ALA A 111 -6.68 -9.42 -5.64
C ALA A 111 -6.31 -8.87 -4.25
N ALA A 112 -5.51 -9.61 -3.47
CA ALA A 112 -5.02 -9.14 -2.18
C ALA A 112 -4.09 -7.91 -2.30
N LEU A 113 -3.15 -7.92 -3.24
CA LEU A 113 -2.26 -6.77 -3.50
C LEU A 113 -3.03 -5.55 -3.99
N GLN A 114 -4.04 -5.75 -4.85
CA GLN A 114 -4.90 -4.67 -5.32
C GLN A 114 -5.69 -4.04 -4.17
N GLN A 115 -6.19 -4.87 -3.24
CA GLN A 115 -6.81 -4.37 -2.01
C GLN A 115 -5.82 -3.55 -1.17
N TRP A 116 -4.61 -4.08 -0.92
CA TRP A 116 -3.61 -3.36 -0.12
C TRP A 116 -3.16 -2.06 -0.77
N LEU A 117 -3.05 -2.04 -2.10
CA LEU A 117 -2.74 -0.81 -2.84
C LEU A 117 -3.82 0.27 -2.61
N GLY A 118 -5.09 -0.12 -2.57
CA GLY A 118 -6.18 0.78 -2.19
C GLY A 118 -6.03 1.30 -0.76
N GLU A 119 -5.83 0.41 0.20
CA GLU A 119 -5.64 0.76 1.62
C GLU A 119 -4.45 1.73 1.81
N VAL A 120 -3.31 1.44 1.18
CA VAL A 120 -2.10 2.26 1.26
C VAL A 120 -2.30 3.62 0.56
N LYS A 121 -2.99 3.68 -0.58
CA LYS A 121 -3.33 4.97 -1.19
C LYS A 121 -4.24 5.81 -0.30
N ASP A 122 -5.22 5.20 0.36
CA ASP A 122 -6.13 5.91 1.26
C ASP A 122 -5.41 6.48 2.49
N LYS A 123 -4.47 5.71 3.07
CA LYS A 123 -3.71 6.14 4.25
C LYS A 123 -2.53 7.06 3.94
N SER A 124 -2.11 7.20 2.69
CA SER A 124 -0.99 8.09 2.32
C SER A 124 -1.21 9.54 2.75
N SER A 125 -2.46 9.98 2.77
CA SER A 125 -2.88 11.30 3.25
C SER A 125 -2.47 11.61 4.70
N VAL A 126 -2.42 10.59 5.56
CA VAL A 126 -2.02 10.72 6.97
C VAL A 126 -0.52 10.98 7.08
N PHE A 127 0.29 10.23 6.32
CA PHE A 127 1.73 10.40 6.25
C PHE A 127 2.11 11.76 5.65
N SER A 128 1.39 12.22 4.61
CA SER A 128 1.62 13.56 4.05
C SER A 128 1.33 14.67 5.06
N THR A 129 0.38 14.48 5.96
CA THR A 129 0.08 15.44 7.04
C THR A 129 1.19 15.47 8.07
N LEU A 130 1.71 14.30 8.46
CA LEU A 130 2.87 14.22 9.34
C LEU A 130 4.07 14.98 8.76
N GLU A 131 4.37 14.77 7.47
CA GLU A 131 5.46 15.48 6.78
C GLU A 131 5.23 17.00 6.70
N GLU A 132 4.00 17.44 6.44
CA GLU A 132 3.65 18.86 6.44
C GLU A 132 3.91 19.51 7.81
N GLU A 133 3.50 18.85 8.89
CA GLU A 133 3.71 19.33 10.26
C GLU A 133 5.18 19.30 10.67
N MET A 134 5.94 18.27 10.26
CA MET A 134 7.39 18.22 10.47
C MET A 134 8.11 19.36 9.73
N ALA A 135 7.69 19.68 8.51
CA ALA A 135 8.23 20.80 7.74
C ALA A 135 7.95 22.15 8.39
N LYS A 136 6.74 22.36 8.92
CA LYS A 136 6.39 23.56 9.71
C LYS A 136 7.26 23.69 10.96
N ALA A 137 7.38 22.61 11.73
CA ALA A 137 8.20 22.58 12.93
C ALA A 137 9.67 22.89 12.63
N LYS A 138 10.20 22.37 11.51
CA LYS A 138 11.54 22.68 11.01
C LYS A 138 11.72 24.16 10.69
N ALA A 139 10.79 24.77 9.96
CA ALA A 139 10.87 26.19 9.61
C ALA A 139 10.90 27.09 10.85
N VAL A 140 10.10 26.77 11.87
CA VAL A 140 10.10 27.48 13.16
C VAL A 140 11.44 27.28 13.89
N GLY A 141 11.96 26.05 13.94
CA GLY A 141 13.26 25.74 14.53
C GLY A 141 14.41 26.50 13.87
N GLU A 142 14.44 26.58 12.54
CA GLU A 142 15.44 27.34 11.78
C GLU A 142 15.33 28.86 12.03
N GLN A 143 14.11 29.37 12.21
CA GLN A 143 13.90 30.77 12.57
C GLN A 143 14.39 31.08 13.99
N LEU A 144 14.11 30.19 14.95
CA LEU A 144 14.64 30.30 16.33
C LEU A 144 16.16 30.28 16.34
N TYR A 145 16.77 29.37 15.61
CA TYR A 145 18.23 29.31 15.48
C TYR A 145 18.81 30.61 14.89
N ARG A 146 18.19 31.17 13.85
CA ARG A 146 18.63 32.45 13.27
C ARG A 146 18.55 33.63 14.25
N LEU A 147 17.51 33.68 15.09
CA LEU A 147 17.27 34.80 16.00
C LEU A 147 18.01 34.67 17.33
N ARG A 148 18.15 33.45 17.85
CA ARG A 148 18.64 33.20 19.22
C ARG A 148 19.79 32.20 19.32
N GLN A 149 20.23 31.61 18.20
CA GLN A 149 21.20 30.51 18.18
C GLN A 149 20.80 29.31 19.06
N GLU A 150 19.50 29.16 19.33
CA GLU A 150 18.94 28.04 20.08
C GLU A 150 18.62 26.88 19.14
N ARG A 151 19.04 25.67 19.51
CA ARG A 151 18.69 24.42 18.83
C ARG A 151 17.95 23.50 19.78
N SER A 152 16.90 22.84 19.28
CA SER A 152 16.16 21.81 20.00
C SER A 152 16.59 20.43 19.49
N ILE A 153 17.19 19.63 20.38
CA ILE A 153 17.60 18.25 20.10
C ILE A 153 16.37 17.36 19.85
N ASP A 154 15.28 17.62 20.57
CA ASP A 154 14.03 16.86 20.42
C ASP A 154 13.39 17.10 19.03
N LEU A 155 13.45 18.33 18.53
CA LEU A 155 12.96 18.66 17.19
C LEU A 155 13.73 17.89 16.10
N GLU A 156 15.07 17.86 16.19
CA GLU A 156 15.91 17.10 15.24
C GLU A 156 15.58 15.60 15.29
N ARG A 157 15.40 15.05 16.49
CA ARG A 157 15.01 13.64 16.69
C ARG A 157 13.65 13.30 16.08
N TYR A 158 12.64 14.16 16.27
CA TYR A 158 11.31 13.91 15.70
C TYR A 158 11.28 14.04 14.18
N GLN A 159 12.08 14.97 13.62
CA GLN A 159 12.26 15.11 12.18
C GLN A 159 12.89 13.85 11.58
N GLU A 160 13.99 13.37 12.14
CA GLU A 160 14.66 12.15 11.65
C GLU A 160 13.70 10.96 11.66
N LYS A 161 13.01 10.74 12.78
CA LYS A 161 11.99 9.69 12.84
C LYS A 161 10.85 9.91 11.84
N GLY A 162 10.49 11.16 11.52
CA GLY A 162 9.40 11.49 10.59
C GLY A 162 9.76 11.08 9.18
N THR A 163 10.95 11.51 8.74
CA THR A 163 11.54 11.12 7.46
C THR A 163 11.71 9.61 7.34
N GLN A 164 12.17 8.93 8.40
CA GLN A 164 12.28 7.47 8.38
C GLN A 164 10.94 6.76 8.13
N LEU A 165 9.86 7.20 8.78
CA LEU A 165 8.52 6.67 8.54
C LEU A 165 8.06 6.97 7.11
N TRP A 166 8.23 8.20 6.65
CA TRP A 166 7.88 8.56 5.27
C TRP A 166 8.61 7.70 4.23
N ASP A 167 9.92 7.52 4.37
CA ASP A 167 10.73 6.71 3.45
C ASP A 167 10.35 5.22 3.50
N ARG A 168 9.96 4.70 4.67
CA ARG A 168 9.43 3.34 4.79
C ARG A 168 8.08 3.20 4.11
N TRP A 169 7.17 4.14 4.34
CA TRP A 169 5.87 4.17 3.68
C TRP A 169 6.00 4.18 2.15
N GLN A 170 6.85 5.06 1.60
CA GLN A 170 7.10 5.12 0.16
C GLN A 170 7.65 3.79 -0.39
N ARG A 171 8.54 3.12 0.37
CA ARG A 171 9.05 1.81 -0.02
C ARG A 171 7.97 0.73 0.01
N VAL A 172 7.06 0.74 0.99
CA VAL A 172 5.91 -0.18 1.02
C VAL A 172 5.01 0.05 -0.19
N CYS A 173 4.67 1.31 -0.51
CA CYS A 173 3.90 1.66 -1.71
C CYS A 173 4.56 1.11 -2.98
N ALA A 174 5.84 1.43 -3.19
CA ALA A 174 6.58 1.01 -4.38
C ALA A 174 6.67 -0.52 -4.48
N GLN A 175 6.92 -1.21 -3.37
CA GLN A 175 7.04 -2.67 -3.37
C GLN A 175 5.72 -3.37 -3.71
N ILE A 176 4.58 -2.85 -3.22
CA ILE A 176 3.24 -3.37 -3.57
C ILE A 176 2.99 -3.18 -5.08
N GLU A 177 3.33 -2.01 -5.62
CA GLU A 177 3.17 -1.71 -7.05
C GLU A 177 4.05 -2.62 -7.92
N THR A 178 5.32 -2.81 -7.55
CA THR A 178 6.24 -3.73 -8.24
C THR A 178 5.71 -5.16 -8.21
N ARG A 179 5.34 -5.68 -7.02
CA ARG A 179 4.81 -7.04 -6.86
C ARG A 179 3.53 -7.26 -7.66
N HIS A 180 2.64 -6.27 -7.68
CA HIS A 180 1.43 -6.33 -8.48
C HIS A 180 1.78 -6.47 -9.96
N ALA A 181 2.60 -5.56 -10.51
CA ALA A 181 3.03 -5.56 -11.91
C ALA A 181 3.75 -6.86 -12.33
N GLU A 182 4.64 -7.37 -11.48
CA GLU A 182 5.33 -8.64 -11.70
C GLU A 182 4.35 -9.82 -11.80
N LEU A 183 3.35 -9.88 -10.90
CA LEU A 183 2.33 -10.93 -10.97
C LEU A 183 1.40 -10.80 -12.18
N GLU A 184 1.12 -9.57 -12.66
CA GLU A 184 0.39 -9.41 -13.93
C GLU A 184 1.17 -10.02 -15.09
N SER A 185 2.47 -9.73 -15.17
CA SER A 185 3.35 -10.25 -16.22
C SER A 185 3.51 -11.77 -16.13
N ILE A 186 3.69 -12.33 -14.93
CA ILE A 186 3.78 -13.78 -14.73
C ILE A 186 2.47 -14.47 -15.12
N GLN A 187 1.32 -13.88 -14.77
CA GLN A 187 0.03 -14.45 -15.14
C GLN A 187 -0.16 -14.50 -16.66
N GLU A 188 0.24 -13.45 -17.37
CA GLU A 188 0.18 -13.38 -18.83
C GLU A 188 1.02 -14.50 -19.47
N VAL A 189 2.32 -14.57 -19.12
CA VAL A 189 3.24 -15.58 -19.66
C VAL A 189 2.79 -17.00 -19.33
N LEU A 190 2.32 -17.24 -18.10
CA LEU A 190 1.85 -18.56 -17.68
C LEU A 190 0.55 -18.95 -18.39
N SER A 191 -0.36 -18.01 -18.63
CA SER A 191 -1.58 -18.23 -19.41
C SER A 191 -1.23 -18.66 -20.83
N ASP A 192 -0.35 -17.92 -21.50
CA ASP A 192 0.09 -18.21 -22.85
C ASP A 192 0.75 -19.58 -22.93
N TYR A 193 1.68 -19.88 -22.02
CA TYR A 193 2.34 -21.18 -21.94
C TYR A 193 1.32 -22.32 -21.80
N ARG A 194 0.37 -22.21 -20.86
CA ARG A 194 -0.65 -23.25 -20.64
C ARG A 194 -1.55 -23.43 -21.85
N GLN A 195 -1.89 -22.34 -22.56
CA GLN A 195 -2.70 -22.40 -23.77
C GLN A 195 -1.94 -23.10 -24.90
N CYS A 196 -0.70 -22.69 -25.19
CA CYS A 196 0.15 -23.32 -26.21
C CYS A 196 0.41 -24.80 -25.90
N HIS A 197 0.76 -25.12 -24.66
CA HIS A 197 1.01 -26.49 -24.22
C HIS A 197 -0.25 -27.37 -24.34
N SER A 198 -1.42 -26.85 -23.97
CA SER A 198 -2.69 -27.60 -24.10
C SER A 198 -3.04 -27.86 -25.56
N ALA A 199 -2.87 -26.87 -26.45
CA ALA A 199 -3.06 -27.03 -27.88
C ALA A 199 -2.11 -28.08 -28.48
N LEU A 200 -0.84 -28.05 -28.06
CA LEU A 200 0.15 -29.04 -28.49
C LEU A 200 -0.21 -30.47 -28.04
N ILE A 201 -0.63 -30.65 -26.78
CA ILE A 201 -1.08 -31.96 -26.29
C ILE A 201 -2.27 -32.46 -27.09
N GLN A 202 -3.30 -31.63 -27.26
CA GLN A 202 -4.49 -32.00 -28.04
C GLN A 202 -4.12 -32.43 -29.46
N TRP A 203 -3.20 -31.70 -30.09
CA TRP A 203 -2.69 -32.05 -31.41
C TRP A 203 -1.92 -33.38 -31.41
N ILE A 204 -1.04 -33.62 -30.43
CA ILE A 204 -0.31 -34.90 -30.29
C ILE A 204 -1.29 -36.05 -30.12
N GLU A 205 -2.30 -35.90 -29.26
CA GLU A 205 -3.34 -36.91 -29.02
C GLU A 205 -4.13 -37.19 -30.30
N GLU A 206 -4.58 -36.14 -31.00
CA GLU A 206 -5.32 -36.27 -32.26
C GLU A 206 -4.49 -36.99 -33.33
N ILE A 207 -3.24 -36.60 -33.53
CA ILE A 207 -2.36 -37.24 -34.51
C ILE A 207 -2.03 -38.68 -34.13
N THR A 208 -1.85 -38.98 -32.84
CA THR A 208 -1.58 -40.35 -32.37
C THR A 208 -2.77 -41.26 -32.67
N VAL A 209 -3.99 -40.82 -32.36
CA VAL A 209 -5.23 -41.57 -32.67
C VAL A 209 -5.37 -41.79 -34.18
N GLN A 210 -5.13 -40.77 -34.99
CA GLN A 210 -5.19 -40.89 -36.44
C GLN A 210 -4.15 -41.88 -36.98
N GLN A 211 -2.92 -41.86 -36.46
CA GLN A 211 -1.88 -42.82 -36.84
C GLN A 211 -2.24 -44.26 -36.46
N GLU A 212 -2.83 -44.49 -35.28
CA GLU A 212 -3.29 -45.82 -34.87
C GLU A 212 -4.43 -46.36 -35.74
N LEU A 213 -5.33 -45.48 -36.20
CA LEU A 213 -6.39 -45.83 -37.14
C LEU A 213 -5.84 -46.17 -38.54
N MET A 214 -4.76 -45.52 -38.95
CA MET A 214 -4.05 -45.78 -40.20
C MET A 214 -3.12 -47.00 -40.05
N LYS A 215 -3.67 -48.22 -40.00
CA LYS A 215 -2.86 -49.45 -39.94
C LYS A 215 -1.85 -49.50 -41.12
N PRO A 216 -0.54 -49.67 -40.86
CA PRO A 216 0.43 -49.80 -41.94
C PRO A 216 0.14 -51.04 -42.78
N GLY A 217 -0.10 -50.85 -44.09
CA GLY A 217 -0.28 -51.93 -45.07
C GLY A 217 -1.70 -52.22 -45.55
N GLN A 218 -2.73 -51.44 -45.18
CA GLN A 218 -4.11 -51.65 -45.67
C GLN A 218 -4.46 -50.94 -46.99
N ALA A 219 -3.57 -50.10 -47.53
CA ALA A 219 -3.79 -49.44 -48.80
C ALA A 219 -3.38 -50.38 -49.95
N GLU A 220 -4.29 -51.27 -50.36
CA GLU A 220 -4.11 -52.16 -51.53
C GLU A 220 -4.05 -51.37 -52.85
N ASP A 221 -4.44 -50.11 -52.86
CA ASP A 221 -4.58 -49.27 -54.04
C ASP A 221 -3.64 -48.04 -54.01
N SER A 222 -2.85 -47.86 -55.07
CA SER A 222 -1.79 -46.84 -55.21
C SER A 222 -2.33 -45.40 -55.09
N ARG A 223 -3.59 -45.19 -55.45
CA ARG A 223 -4.28 -43.90 -55.26
C ARG A 223 -4.47 -43.55 -53.79
N VAL A 224 -4.84 -44.53 -52.96
CA VAL A 224 -5.07 -44.33 -51.52
C VAL A 224 -3.75 -44.00 -50.82
N LEU A 225 -2.64 -44.64 -51.22
CA LEU A 225 -1.29 -44.31 -50.74
C LEU A 225 -0.86 -42.88 -51.12
N SER A 226 -1.13 -42.47 -52.36
CA SER A 226 -0.77 -41.14 -52.86
C SER A 226 -1.56 -40.03 -52.13
N GLU A 227 -2.83 -40.30 -51.83
CA GLU A 227 -3.70 -39.39 -51.10
C GLU A 227 -3.35 -39.32 -49.61
N GLN A 228 -2.96 -40.44 -49.00
CA GLN A 228 -2.42 -40.48 -47.64
C GLN A 228 -1.09 -39.71 -47.50
N LEU A 229 -0.18 -39.85 -48.46
CA LEU A 229 1.09 -39.11 -48.50
C LEU A 229 0.87 -37.61 -48.71
N SER A 230 -0.03 -37.22 -49.60
CA SER A 230 -0.38 -35.80 -49.82
C SER A 230 -0.95 -35.16 -48.54
N GLN A 231 -1.84 -35.86 -47.84
CA GLN A 231 -2.37 -35.40 -46.56
C GLN A 231 -1.29 -35.31 -45.46
N GLN A 232 -0.28 -36.18 -45.49
CA GLN A 232 0.87 -36.10 -44.58
C GLN A 232 1.78 -34.89 -44.88
N THR A 233 2.08 -34.62 -46.15
CA THR A 233 2.93 -33.49 -46.57
C THR A 233 2.29 -32.15 -46.23
N VAL A 234 1.01 -31.97 -46.57
CA VAL A 234 0.28 -30.73 -46.24
C VAL A 234 0.23 -30.48 -44.73
N ARG A 235 0.14 -31.54 -43.91
CA ARG A 235 0.18 -31.40 -42.45
C ARG A 235 1.56 -31.04 -41.92
N GLN A 236 2.63 -31.58 -42.50
CA GLN A 236 4.00 -31.19 -42.14
C GLN A 236 4.26 -29.70 -42.40
N ASP A 237 3.67 -29.16 -43.47
CA ASP A 237 3.78 -27.74 -43.81
C ASP A 237 2.96 -26.83 -42.87
N LEU A 238 1.82 -27.30 -42.33
CA LEU A 238 1.06 -26.60 -41.28
C LEU A 238 1.79 -26.58 -39.92
N VAL A 239 2.63 -27.57 -39.63
CA VAL A 239 3.43 -27.67 -38.38
C VAL A 239 4.61 -26.69 -38.37
N MET A 240 5.05 -26.21 -39.54
CA MET A 240 6.25 -25.37 -39.71
C MET A 240 5.94 -23.89 -39.97
N SER A 241 4.67 -23.48 -39.96
CA SER A 241 4.30 -22.06 -40.06
C SER A 241 4.42 -21.38 -38.68
N PRO A 242 5.10 -20.22 -38.61
CA PRO A 242 5.43 -19.54 -37.36
C PRO A 242 4.20 -18.99 -36.63
#